data_AF-A0A7R9QEV1-F1
#
_entry.id   AF-A0A7R9QEV1-F1
#
_cell.length_a   1.000
_cell.length_b   1.000
_cell.length_c   1.000
_cell.angle_alpha   90.00
_cell.angle_beta   90.00
_cell.angle_gamma   90.00
#
_symmetry.space_group_name_H-M   'P 1'
#
loop_
_entity.id
_entity.type
_entity.pdbx_description
1 polymer ?
#
loop_
_entity_poly.entity_id
_entity_poly.type
_entity_poly.pdbx_seq_one_letter_code
_entity_poly.pdbx_strand_id
1 'polypeptide(L)'
;QILYAFCGIKDPNTDLIKYVLINWQGEGAPLQRKGVCINHFRDVNDFFKGSHLTINARTEEEVEPDVILSKIAKVSTKVNLKERSEINENISPVGTNYRRVQPQREISQTDREEFWAKTQEEERLRLIEDKKKLNDNRIKSEKEREEREMREAKQRDLSVRERDANIMQI
;
A
#
# COMPACT_ATOMS: atom_id res chain seq x y z
N GLN A 1 30.76 33.84 22.38
CA GLN A 1 29.74 34.61 21.60
C GLN A 1 28.81 33.63 20.88
N ILE A 2 27.63 34.06 20.42
CA ILE A 2 26.72 33.23 19.61
C ILE A 2 26.73 33.75 18.17
N LEU A 3 27.08 32.89 17.21
CA LEU A 3 27.21 33.27 15.79
C LEU A 3 26.65 32.15 14.90
N TYR A 4 26.35 32.51 13.65
CA TYR A 4 25.88 31.60 12.63
C TYR A 4 26.72 31.73 11.38
N ALA A 5 27.03 30.60 10.74
CA ALA A 5 27.68 30.57 9.45
C ALA A 5 26.95 29.60 8.52
N PHE A 6 26.87 29.96 7.24
CA PHE A 6 26.29 29.12 6.21
C PHE A 6 27.28 29.03 5.05
N CYS A 7 27.72 27.82 4.71
CA CYS A 7 28.74 27.60 3.69
C CYS A 7 28.36 26.48 2.73
N GLY A 8 28.72 26.65 1.46
CA GLY A 8 28.64 25.60 0.44
C GLY A 8 29.97 24.88 0.33
N ILE A 9 29.97 23.56 0.43
CA ILE A 9 31.17 22.71 0.38
C ILE A 9 30.95 21.63 -0.66
N LYS A 10 31.97 21.37 -1.47
CA LYS A 10 31.95 20.30 -2.46
C LYS A 10 32.16 18.95 -1.76
N ASP A 11 31.18 18.06 -1.87
CA ASP A 11 31.24 16.74 -1.24
C ASP A 11 32.19 15.81 -2.01
N PRO A 12 33.20 15.19 -1.36
CA PRO A 12 34.14 14.29 -2.02
C PRO A 12 33.49 13.04 -2.62
N ASN A 13 32.34 12.60 -2.09
CA ASN A 13 31.67 11.38 -2.56
C ASN A 13 30.81 11.61 -3.81
N THR A 14 30.10 12.74 -3.87
CA THR A 14 29.09 12.99 -4.92
C THR A 14 29.51 14.08 -5.91
N ASP A 15 30.57 14.82 -5.62
CA ASP A 15 31.04 15.98 -6.40
C ASP A 15 30.03 17.15 -6.45
N LEU A 16 28.93 17.04 -5.68
CA LEU A 16 27.88 18.04 -5.56
C LEU A 16 28.19 19.04 -4.44
N ILE A 17 27.72 20.27 -4.59
CA ILE A 17 27.80 21.29 -3.53
C ILE A 17 26.72 20.99 -2.49
N LYS A 18 27.13 20.80 -1.24
CA LYS A 18 26.25 20.66 -0.09
C LYS A 18 26.37 21.86 0.81
N TYR A 19 25.25 22.32 1.32
CA TYR A 19 25.20 23.46 2.22
C TYR A 19 25.21 23.02 3.68
N VAL A 20 26.08 23.66 4.48
CA VAL A 20 26.23 23.40 5.91
C VAL A 20 25.86 24.65 6.69
N LEU A 21 25.00 24.48 7.69
CA LEU A 21 24.68 25.51 8.67
C LEU A 21 25.47 25.24 9.96
N ILE A 22 26.30 26.19 10.37
CA ILE A 22 27.10 26.11 11.59
C ILE A 22 26.47 27.03 12.63
N ASN A 23 26.08 26.44 13.75
CA ASN A 23 25.65 27.13 14.96
C ASN A 23 26.84 27.22 15.93
N TRP A 24 27.42 28.41 16.04
CA TRP A 24 28.57 28.66 16.90
C TRP A 24 28.13 29.15 18.28
N GLN A 25 28.44 28.36 19.31
CA GLN A 25 28.20 28.65 20.71
C GLN A 25 29.53 28.74 21.47
N GLY A 26 30.31 29.79 21.19
CA GLY A 26 31.64 29.95 21.75
C GLY A 26 31.66 29.83 23.29
N GLU A 27 32.68 29.17 23.81
CA GLU A 27 32.78 28.74 25.21
C GLU A 27 32.53 29.87 26.23
N GLY A 28 33.11 31.05 25.98
CA GLY A 28 32.93 32.25 26.81
C GLY A 28 31.59 32.98 26.65
N ALA A 29 30.61 32.44 25.92
CA ALA A 29 29.28 33.07 25.83
C ALA A 29 28.56 33.00 27.20
N PRO A 30 27.91 34.10 27.66
CA PRO A 30 27.09 34.10 28.87
C PRO A 30 26.02 33.00 28.82
N LEU A 31 25.79 32.34 29.96
CA LEU A 31 24.86 31.21 30.06
C LEU A 31 23.44 31.58 29.61
N GLN A 32 23.00 32.81 29.93
CA GLN A 32 21.71 33.34 29.51
C GLN A 32 21.58 33.36 27.97
N ARG A 33 22.64 33.75 27.25
CA ARG A 33 22.64 33.78 25.78
C ARG A 33 22.65 32.37 25.19
N LYS A 34 23.34 31.42 25.82
CA LYS A 34 23.34 30.01 25.40
C LYS A 34 21.93 29.39 25.49
N GLY A 35 21.16 29.72 26.54
CA GLY A 35 19.77 29.27 26.67
C GLY A 35 18.82 29.86 25.63
N VAL A 36 18.97 31.15 25.32
CA VAL A 36 18.15 31.84 24.30
C VAL A 36 18.48 31.38 22.87
N CYS A 37 19.67 30.80 22.66
CA CYS A 37 20.12 30.30 21.36
C CYS A 37 19.16 29.32 20.70
N ILE A 38 18.44 28.53 21.49
CA ILE A 38 17.48 27.54 20.99
C ILE A 38 16.31 28.21 20.27
N ASN A 39 15.86 29.37 20.76
CA ASN A 39 14.70 30.06 20.22
C ASN A 39 15.01 30.65 18.85
N HIS A 40 16.11 31.39 18.74
CA HIS A 40 16.47 32.03 17.47
C HIS A 40 17.13 31.08 16.47
N PHE A 41 17.64 29.92 16.90
CA PHE A 41 18.17 28.90 15.98
C PHE A 41 17.10 28.38 15.01
N ARG A 42 15.85 28.26 15.49
CA ARG A 42 14.72 27.86 14.63
C ARG A 42 14.55 28.82 13.46
N ASP A 43 14.52 30.12 13.73
CA ASP A 43 14.32 31.14 12.71
C ASP A 43 15.50 31.17 11.72
N VAL A 44 16.74 30.97 12.21
CA VAL A 44 17.94 30.90 11.35
C VAL A 44 17.91 29.66 10.44
N ASN A 45 17.51 28.51 10.97
CA ASN A 45 17.36 27.29 10.19
C ASN A 45 16.25 27.43 9.14
N ASP A 46 15.19 28.19 9.45
CA ASP A 46 14.13 28.52 8.50
C ASP A 46 14.56 29.56 7.46
N PHE A 47 15.45 30.48 7.80
CA PHE A 47 16.01 31.41 6.83
C PHE A 47 16.93 30.70 5.83
N PHE A 48 17.83 29.84 6.31
CA PHE A 48 18.76 29.06 5.48
C PHE A 48 18.15 27.72 5.03
N LYS A 49 17.05 27.80 4.26
CA LYS A 49 16.42 26.60 3.68
C LYS A 49 17.43 25.82 2.81
N GLY A 50 17.36 24.49 2.88
CA GLY A 50 18.23 23.61 2.08
C GLY A 50 19.60 23.32 2.70
N SER A 51 19.80 23.61 3.99
CA SER A 51 20.96 23.08 4.72
C SER A 51 20.90 21.55 4.72
N HIS A 52 21.94 20.92 4.19
CA HIS A 52 22.08 19.46 4.15
C HIS A 52 22.58 18.92 5.49
N LEU A 53 23.33 19.75 6.23
CA LEU A 53 23.94 19.41 7.50
C LEU A 53 23.91 20.62 8.42
N THR A 54 23.59 20.40 9.69
CA THR A 54 23.72 21.40 10.74
C THR A 54 24.77 20.94 11.74
N ILE A 55 25.76 21.80 12.02
CA ILE A 55 26.85 21.55 12.97
C ILE A 55 26.69 22.52 14.15
N ASN A 56 26.61 21.97 15.36
CA ASN A 56 26.75 22.77 16.58
C ASN A 56 28.23 22.74 16.97
N ALA A 57 28.86 23.91 17.03
CA ALA A 57 30.27 24.07 17.36
C ALA A 57 30.46 24.99 18.56
N ARG A 58 31.43 24.67 19.43
CA ARG A 58 31.78 25.46 20.62
C ARG A 58 33.24 25.92 20.62
N THR A 59 34.10 25.20 19.90
CA THR A 59 35.53 25.44 19.77
C THR A 59 35.92 25.50 18.30
N GLU A 60 37.06 26.12 18.01
CA GLU A 60 37.55 26.32 16.63
C GLU A 60 37.91 24.98 15.96
N GLU A 61 38.36 24.01 16.75
CA GLU A 61 38.65 22.64 16.32
C GLU A 61 37.43 21.95 15.69
N GLU A 62 36.21 22.24 16.16
CA GLU A 62 34.98 21.62 15.64
C GLU A 62 34.53 22.17 14.28
N VAL A 63 35.10 23.31 13.86
CA VAL A 63 34.83 23.99 12.59
C VAL A 63 36.02 23.92 11.63
N GLU A 64 37.03 23.11 11.93
CA GLU A 64 38.13 22.87 10.99
C GLU A 64 37.60 22.24 9.68
N PRO A 65 38.19 22.60 8.53
CA PRO A 65 37.75 22.11 7.22
C PRO A 65 37.68 20.59 7.14
N ASP A 66 38.67 19.89 7.69
CA ASP A 66 38.76 18.43 7.65
C ASP A 66 37.66 17.77 8.48
N VAL A 67 37.33 18.35 9.64
CA VAL A 67 36.25 17.90 10.52
C VAL A 67 34.89 18.06 9.83
N ILE A 68 34.67 19.21 9.18
CA ILE A 68 33.44 19.47 8.43
C ILE A 68 33.32 18.53 7.24
N LEU A 69 34.37 18.35 6.45
CA LEU A 69 34.40 17.42 5.31
C LEU A 69 34.13 15.98 5.75
N SER A 70 34.72 15.53 6.85
CA SER A 70 34.46 14.21 7.44
C SER A 70 32.98 14.03 7.83
N LYS A 71 32.36 15.06 8.43
CA LYS A 71 30.92 15.05 8.75
C LYS A 71 30.05 15.01 7.49
N ILE A 72 30.38 15.81 6.47
CA ILE A 72 29.66 15.82 5.19
C ILE A 72 29.74 14.44 4.51
N ALA A 73 30.93 13.85 4.46
CA ALA A 73 31.16 12.55 3.83
C ALA A 73 30.34 11.43 4.51
N LYS A 74 30.12 11.51 5.83
CA LYS A 74 29.28 10.57 6.59
C LYS A 74 27.79 10.72 6.30
N VAL A 75 27.30 11.95 6.14
CA VAL A 75 25.89 12.23 5.82
C VAL A 75 25.61 12.01 4.34
N SER A 76 26.64 12.09 3.50
CA SER A 76 26.52 11.86 2.08
C SER A 76 26.25 10.40 1.74
N THR A 77 25.14 10.16 1.05
CA THR A 77 24.88 8.90 0.36
C THR A 77 25.84 8.75 -0.82
N LYS A 78 26.44 7.57 -0.96
CA LYS A 78 27.28 7.19 -2.11
C LYS A 78 26.40 6.98 -3.34
N VAL A 79 25.92 8.06 -3.93
CA VAL A 79 25.14 8.02 -5.17
C VAL A 79 26.05 8.48 -6.30
N ASN A 80 26.37 7.58 -7.23
CA ASN A 80 27.11 7.91 -8.44
C ASN A 80 26.17 8.66 -9.41
N LEU A 81 25.99 9.96 -9.19
CA LEU A 81 25.20 10.82 -10.09
C LEU A 81 26.02 11.34 -11.28
N LYS A 82 27.23 10.79 -11.51
CA LYS A 82 28.05 11.13 -12.69
C LYS A 82 27.60 10.42 -13.97
N GLU A 83 26.71 9.43 -13.86
CA GLU A 83 26.22 8.62 -14.99
C GLU A 83 24.80 8.94 -15.44
N ARG A 84 24.28 10.14 -15.11
CA ARG A 84 23.23 10.73 -15.94
C ARG A 84 23.91 11.69 -16.90
N SER A 85 24.79 11.14 -17.74
CA SER A 85 25.14 11.81 -18.99
C SER A 85 23.84 12.30 -19.60
N GLU A 86 23.84 13.56 -20.01
CA GLU A 86 22.79 14.12 -20.83
C GLU A 86 22.54 13.11 -21.95
N ILE A 87 21.44 12.36 -21.83
CA ILE A 87 20.90 11.62 -22.94
C ILE A 87 20.42 12.74 -23.86
N ASN A 88 21.36 13.26 -24.64
CA ASN A 88 21.12 14.09 -25.81
C ASN A 88 20.60 13.13 -26.89
N GLU A 89 19.57 12.35 -26.55
CA GLU A 89 18.74 11.70 -27.54
C GLU A 89 18.04 12.86 -28.22
N ASN A 90 18.57 13.21 -29.39
CA ASN A 90 17.99 14.14 -30.35
C ASN A 90 16.47 14.14 -30.18
N ILE A 91 15.92 15.19 -29.57
CA ILE A 91 14.47 15.36 -29.39
C ILE A 91 13.92 15.65 -30.77
N SER A 92 13.82 14.60 -31.57
CA SER A 92 13.05 14.57 -32.79
C SER A 92 11.59 14.71 -32.39
N PRO A 93 10.75 15.43 -33.17
CA PRO A 93 9.34 15.56 -32.83
C PRO A 93 8.74 14.16 -32.71
N VAL A 94 8.37 13.77 -31.50
CA VAL A 94 7.62 12.53 -31.27
C VAL A 94 6.26 12.71 -31.94
N GLY A 95 6.13 12.18 -33.15
CA GLY A 95 4.86 12.12 -33.86
C GLY A 95 3.85 11.36 -33.01
N THR A 96 2.61 11.84 -32.94
CA THR A 96 1.55 11.07 -32.31
C THR A 96 1.41 9.77 -33.10
N ASN A 97 1.64 8.62 -32.47
CA ASN A 97 1.37 7.30 -33.06
C ASN A 97 -0.15 7.03 -33.19
N TYR A 98 -0.95 8.10 -33.23
CA TYR A 98 -2.40 8.07 -33.26
C TYR A 98 -2.86 7.44 -34.57
N ARG A 99 -3.52 6.30 -34.44
CA ARG A 99 -4.30 5.70 -35.52
C ARG A 99 -5.77 5.89 -35.17
N ARG A 100 -6.54 6.39 -36.12
CA ARG A 100 -7.99 6.50 -35.96
C ARG A 100 -8.56 5.09 -35.76
N VAL A 101 -9.22 4.89 -34.62
CA VAL A 101 -9.93 3.64 -34.33
C VAL A 101 -10.95 3.37 -35.43
N GLN A 102 -10.89 2.17 -36.01
CA GLN A 102 -11.86 1.71 -37.02
C GLN A 102 -12.73 0.60 -36.40
N PRO A 103 -13.91 0.93 -35.84
CA PRO A 103 -14.75 -0.04 -35.12
C PRO A 103 -15.10 -1.30 -35.92
N GLN A 104 -15.25 -1.15 -37.24
CA GLN A 104 -15.56 -2.24 -38.19
C GLN A 104 -14.40 -3.25 -38.35
N ARG A 105 -13.16 -2.85 -38.06
CA ARG A 105 -11.97 -3.71 -38.13
C ARG A 105 -11.53 -4.26 -36.78
N GLU A 106 -11.71 -3.47 -35.73
CA GLU A 106 -11.19 -3.80 -34.39
C GLU A 106 -12.16 -4.65 -33.57
N ILE A 107 -13.47 -4.61 -33.88
CA ILE A 107 -14.48 -5.41 -33.21
C ILE A 107 -14.84 -6.58 -34.11
N SER A 108 -14.20 -7.72 -33.89
CA SER A 108 -14.61 -8.99 -34.52
C SER A 108 -16.01 -9.36 -34.02
N GLN A 109 -16.99 -9.36 -34.92
CA GLN A 109 -18.39 -9.68 -34.59
C GLN A 109 -18.53 -11.15 -34.13
N THR A 110 -17.76 -12.06 -34.72
CA THR A 110 -17.74 -13.48 -34.37
C THR A 110 -17.24 -13.72 -32.96
N ASP A 111 -16.16 -13.04 -32.55
CA ASP A 111 -15.56 -13.23 -31.22
C ASP A 111 -16.52 -12.73 -30.13
N ARG A 112 -17.28 -11.67 -30.44
CA ARG A 112 -18.33 -11.15 -29.57
C ARG A 112 -19.49 -12.12 -29.44
N GLU A 113 -19.96 -12.71 -30.54
CA GLU A 113 -21.04 -13.70 -30.53
C GLU A 113 -20.63 -14.97 -29.77
N GLU A 114 -19.40 -15.45 -29.94
CA GLU A 114 -18.85 -16.59 -29.21
C GLU A 114 -18.77 -16.32 -27.69
N PHE A 115 -18.34 -15.11 -27.31
CA PHE A 115 -18.32 -14.70 -25.90
C PHE A 115 -19.71 -14.77 -25.27
N TRP A 116 -20.72 -14.16 -25.91
CA TRP A 116 -22.08 -14.16 -25.38
C TRP A 116 -22.70 -15.55 -25.38
N ALA A 117 -22.45 -16.37 -26.40
CA ALA A 117 -22.92 -17.75 -26.45
C ALA A 117 -22.32 -18.60 -25.31
N LYS A 118 -21.02 -18.46 -25.05
CA LYS A 118 -20.35 -19.16 -23.96
C LYS A 118 -20.89 -18.75 -22.59
N THR A 119 -21.05 -17.45 -22.35
CA THR A 119 -21.58 -16.92 -21.09
C THR A 119 -23.04 -17.36 -20.87
N GLN A 120 -23.87 -17.34 -21.92
CA GLN A 120 -25.26 -17.80 -21.82
C GLN A 120 -25.36 -19.29 -21.50
N GLU A 121 -24.51 -20.12 -22.10
CA GLU A 121 -24.52 -21.56 -21.80
C GLU A 121 -24.07 -21.84 -20.37
N GLU A 122 -23.05 -21.13 -19.88
CA GLU A 122 -22.59 -21.23 -18.50
C GLU A 122 -23.69 -20.81 -17.49
N GLU A 123 -24.39 -19.71 -17.76
CA GLU A 123 -25.50 -19.25 -16.93
C GLU A 123 -26.68 -20.25 -16.95
N ARG A 124 -26.97 -20.84 -18.12
CA ARG A 124 -27.99 -21.88 -18.26
C ARG A 124 -27.66 -23.12 -17.44
N LEU A 125 -26.39 -23.56 -17.46
CA LEU A 125 -25.94 -24.70 -16.67
C LEU A 125 -26.06 -24.44 -15.16
N ARG A 126 -25.69 -23.24 -14.71
CA ARG A 126 -25.85 -22.83 -13.31
C ARG A 126 -27.31 -22.90 -12.87
N LEU A 127 -28.24 -22.39 -13.69
CA LEU A 127 -29.67 -22.44 -13.38
C LEU A 127 -30.22 -23.87 -13.31
N ILE A 128 -29.74 -24.77 -14.17
CA ILE A 128 -30.12 -26.20 -14.14
C ILE A 128 -29.62 -26.84 -12.85
N GLU A 129 -28.37 -26.57 -12.46
CA GLU A 129 -27.77 -27.10 -11.23
C GLU A 129 -28.50 -26.61 -9.99
N ASP A 130 -28.81 -25.31 -9.90
CA ASP A 130 -29.56 -24.73 -8.79
C ASP A 130 -30.98 -25.29 -8.70
N LYS A 131 -31.66 -25.47 -9.84
CA LYS A 131 -32.98 -26.13 -9.88
C LYS A 131 -32.91 -27.58 -9.43
N LYS A 132 -31.87 -28.31 -9.83
CA LYS A 132 -31.67 -29.71 -9.42
C LYS A 132 -31.44 -29.80 -7.91
N LYS A 133 -30.57 -28.97 -7.35
CA LYS A 133 -30.32 -28.90 -5.90
C LYS A 133 -31.60 -28.58 -5.12
N LEU A 134 -32.40 -27.63 -5.60
CA LEU A 134 -33.66 -27.28 -4.95
C LEU A 134 -34.67 -28.44 -4.98
N ASN A 135 -34.78 -29.14 -6.12
CA ASN A 135 -35.67 -30.31 -6.22
C ASN A 135 -35.20 -31.48 -5.35
N ASP A 136 -33.89 -31.74 -5.30
CA ASP A 136 -33.31 -32.79 -4.46
C ASP A 136 -33.52 -32.48 -2.97
N ASN A 137 -33.33 -31.22 -2.57
CA ASN A 137 -33.64 -30.77 -1.21
C ASN A 137 -35.12 -30.94 -0.88
N ARG A 138 -36.02 -30.59 -1.81
CA ARG A 138 -37.47 -30.77 -1.64
C ARG A 138 -37.83 -32.24 -1.44
N ILE A 139 -37.34 -33.13 -2.31
CA ILE A 139 -37.57 -34.58 -2.21
C ILE A 139 -37.02 -35.13 -0.89
N LYS A 140 -35.84 -34.67 -0.46
CA LYS A 140 -35.25 -35.07 0.82
C LYS A 140 -36.11 -34.64 2.00
N SER A 141 -36.61 -33.41 2.00
CA SER A 141 -37.51 -32.91 3.04
C SER A 141 -38.87 -33.63 3.04
N GLU A 142 -39.42 -33.98 1.88
CA GLU A 142 -40.65 -34.78 1.78
C GLU A 142 -40.46 -36.18 2.37
N LYS A 143 -39.37 -36.88 2.01
CA LYS A 143 -39.05 -38.21 2.58
C LYS A 143 -38.86 -38.17 4.10
N GLU A 144 -38.17 -37.15 4.62
CA GLU A 144 -37.98 -37.00 6.07
C GLU A 144 -39.32 -36.79 6.81
N ARG A 145 -40.25 -36.05 6.19
CA ARG A 145 -41.62 -35.86 6.72
C ARG A 145 -42.40 -37.17 6.70
N GLU A 146 -42.39 -37.89 5.58
CA GLU A 146 -43.06 -39.20 5.45
C GLU A 146 -42.52 -40.23 6.45
N GLU A 147 -41.19 -40.29 6.66
CA GLU A 147 -40.60 -41.18 7.66
C GLU A 147 -40.99 -40.81 9.09
N ARG A 148 -41.12 -39.52 9.40
CA ARG A 148 -41.60 -39.04 10.71
C ARG A 148 -43.06 -39.44 10.93
N GLU A 149 -43.93 -39.17 9.96
CA GLU A 149 -45.34 -39.54 10.02
C GLU A 149 -45.54 -41.06 10.12
N MET A 150 -44.75 -41.86 9.38
CA MET A 150 -44.78 -43.31 9.50
C MET A 150 -44.29 -43.81 10.87
N ARG A 151 -43.27 -43.19 11.46
CA ARG A 151 -42.79 -43.54 12.80
C ARG A 151 -43.82 -43.22 13.87
N GLU A 152 -44.44 -42.05 13.79
CA GLU A 152 -45.52 -41.62 14.69
C GLU A 152 -46.78 -42.48 14.50
N ALA A 153 -47.16 -42.85 13.28
CA ALA A 153 -48.27 -43.76 13.01
C ALA A 153 -48.02 -45.16 13.61
N LYS A 154 -46.83 -45.73 13.42
CA LYS A 154 -46.45 -47.02 14.03
C LYS A 154 -46.48 -46.98 15.56
N GLN A 155 -46.01 -45.88 16.17
CA GLN A 155 -46.08 -45.71 17.62
C GLN A 155 -47.54 -45.60 18.11
N ARG A 156 -48.38 -44.83 17.41
CA ARG A 156 -49.81 -44.73 17.72
C ARG A 156 -50.50 -46.09 17.64
N ASP A 157 -50.27 -46.85 16.57
CA ASP A 157 -50.86 -48.18 16.40
C ASP A 157 -50.43 -49.16 17.51
N LEU A 158 -49.16 -49.12 17.92
CA LEU A 158 -48.67 -49.93 19.05
C LEU A 158 -49.37 -49.55 20.36
N SER A 159 -49.43 -48.25 20.69
CA SER A 159 -50.12 -47.77 21.91
C SER A 159 -51.61 -48.09 21.90
N VAL A 160 -52.29 -48.04 20.74
CA VAL A 160 -53.69 -48.46 20.60
C VAL A 160 -53.81 -49.98 20.81
N ARG A 161 -52.97 -50.80 20.19
CA ARG A 161 -52.98 -52.26 20.39
C ARG A 161 -52.71 -52.66 21.84
N GLU A 162 -51.77 -52.02 22.51
CA GLU A 162 -51.50 -52.24 23.94
C GLU A 162 -52.72 -51.88 24.79
N ARG A 163 -53.37 -50.75 24.49
CA ARG A 163 -54.61 -50.34 25.17
C ARG A 163 -55.74 -51.34 24.94
N ASP A 164 -55.93 -51.79 23.71
CA ASP A 164 -56.96 -52.78 23.34
C ASP A 164 -56.70 -54.14 24.01
N ALA A 165 -55.44 -54.60 24.05
CA ALA A 165 -55.06 -55.84 24.72
C ALA A 165 -55.29 -55.77 26.24
N ASN A 166 -55.01 -54.62 26.87
CA ASN A 166 -55.29 -54.41 28.30
C ASN A 166 -56.80 -54.39 28.59
N ILE A 167 -57.62 -53.87 27.66
CA ILE A 167 -59.10 -53.89 27.78
C ILE A 167 -59.64 -55.32 27.67
N MET A 168 -59.03 -56.19 26.85
CA MET A 168 -59.45 -57.59 26.70
C MET A 168 -59.00 -58.54 27.83
N GLN A 169 -58.20 -58.07 28.79
CA GLN A 169 -57.76 -58.85 29.96
C GLN A 169 -58.60 -58.61 31.24
N ILE A 170 -59.65 -57.77 31.16
CA ILE A 170 -60.67 -57.57 32.20
C ILE A 170 -61.92 -58.38 31.83
#